data_AF-A0A930B910-F1
#
_entry.id   AF-A0A930B910-F1
#
_cell.length_a   1.000
_cell.length_b   1.000
_cell.length_c   1.000
_cell.angle_alpha   90.00
_cell.angle_beta   90.00
_cell.angle_gamma   90.00
#
_symmetry.space_group_name_H-M   'P 1'
#
loop_
_entity.id
_entity.type
_entity.pdbx_description
1 polymer ?
#
loop_
_entity_poly.entity_id
_entity_poly.type
_entity_poly.pdbx_seq_one_letter_code
_entity_poly.pdbx_strand_id
1 'polypeptide(L)'
;MKKRYVLLLCAAALSIGAACSSVSAHGVFIANRFDQKALVLGEGPTDNAYNPSCVKAVEAYDKNFDAMNVETVNYEDHISVIPTDELGVTVTFFDYGFFTKDSSGKMHKAPFAEVADAVKTTHAIKWNVN
;
A
#
# COMPACT_ATOMS: atom_id res chain seq x y z
N MET A 1 27.88 39.66 -5.16
CA MET A 1 28.23 38.35 -4.55
C MET A 1 29.10 37.56 -5.51
N LYS A 2 30.25 37.00 -5.10
CA LYS A 2 31.16 36.28 -6.00
C LYS A 2 30.50 34.98 -6.48
N LYS A 3 30.57 34.66 -7.79
CA LYS A 3 29.96 33.47 -8.44
C LYS A 3 30.19 32.14 -7.69
N ARG A 4 31.31 32.04 -6.95
CA ARG A 4 31.65 30.90 -6.09
C ARG A 4 30.65 30.64 -4.95
N TYR A 5 30.06 31.69 -4.38
CA TYR A 5 29.08 31.54 -3.29
C TYR A 5 27.72 31.08 -3.80
N VAL A 6 27.32 31.50 -5.01
CA VAL A 6 26.10 31.01 -5.66
C VAL A 6 26.23 29.52 -6.02
N LEU A 7 27.40 29.10 -6.52
CA LEU A 7 27.66 27.70 -6.83
C LEU A 7 27.65 26.81 -5.57
N LEU A 8 28.24 27.29 -4.47
CA LEU A 8 28.23 26.59 -3.18
C LEU A 8 26.83 26.49 -2.58
N LEU A 9 26.00 27.54 -2.70
CA LEU A 9 24.61 27.51 -2.28
C LEU A 9 23.77 26.53 -3.12
N CYS A 10 23.98 26.47 -4.44
CA CYS A 10 23.32 25.48 -5.30
C CYS A 10 23.75 24.04 -4.98
N ALA A 11 25.04 23.80 -4.74
CA ALA A 11 25.55 22.47 -4.38
C ALA A 11 25.03 22.02 -3.00
N ALA A 12 24.97 22.91 -2.01
CA ALA A 12 24.41 22.64 -0.70
C ALA A 12 22.89 22.39 -0.76
N ALA A 13 22.16 23.10 -1.63
CA ALA A 13 20.74 22.87 -1.86
C ALA A 13 20.47 21.50 -2.52
N LEU A 14 21.30 21.08 -3.48
CA LEU A 14 21.20 19.75 -4.10
C LEU A 14 21.51 18.61 -3.12
N SER A 15 22.48 18.80 -2.22
CA SER A 15 22.86 17.74 -1.27
C SER A 15 21.82 17.52 -0.17
N ILE A 16 21.00 18.53 0.16
CA ILE A 16 19.87 18.37 1.10
C ILE A 16 18.69 17.65 0.43
N GLY A 17 18.47 17.85 -0.88
CA GLY A 17 17.40 17.17 -1.63
C GLY A 17 17.67 15.68 -1.90
N ALA A 18 18.94 15.25 -1.89
CA ALA A 18 19.33 13.85 -2.13
C ALA A 18 19.18 12.94 -0.91
N ALA A 19 18.85 13.48 0.27
CA ALA A 19 18.38 12.70 1.40
C ALA A 19 16.90 12.30 1.20
N CYS A 20 16.57 11.74 0.03
CA CYS A 20 15.31 11.05 -0.15
C CYS A 20 15.34 9.86 0.80
N SER A 21 14.63 10.02 1.92
CA SER A 21 14.24 8.89 2.75
C SER A 21 13.65 7.85 1.81
N SER A 22 14.14 6.61 1.86
CA SER A 22 13.44 5.49 1.26
C SER A 22 12.11 5.37 2.00
N VAL A 23 11.11 6.14 1.56
CA VAL A 23 9.72 5.96 1.96
C VAL A 23 9.35 4.61 1.40
N SER A 24 9.48 3.60 2.24
CA SER A 24 9.01 2.25 1.98
C SER A 24 7.49 2.31 2.01
N ALA A 25 6.87 2.77 0.92
CA ALA A 25 5.43 2.86 0.76
C ALA A 25 4.85 1.46 0.58
N HIS A 26 4.80 0.70 1.67
CA HIS A 26 4.07 -0.56 1.76
C HIS A 26 2.70 -0.22 2.35
N GLY A 27 1.66 -0.15 1.52
CA GLY A 27 0.34 0.27 1.97
C GLY A 27 -0.77 -0.22 1.04
N VAL A 28 -2.01 0.04 1.45
CA VAL A 28 -3.17 -0.05 0.56
C VAL A 28 -3.86 1.32 0.51
N PHE A 29 -4.45 1.69 -0.61
CA PHE A 29 -5.18 2.95 -0.75
C PHE A 29 -6.12 2.91 -1.95
N ILE A 30 -7.21 3.69 -1.92
CA ILE A 30 -8.09 3.83 -3.09
C ILE A 30 -7.46 4.84 -4.07
N ALA A 31 -7.41 4.49 -5.36
CA ALA A 31 -6.93 5.39 -6.41
C ALA A 31 -7.70 5.19 -7.72
N ASN A 32 -7.66 6.23 -8.56
CA ASN A 32 -8.19 6.13 -9.92
C ASN A 32 -7.24 5.26 -10.78
N ARG A 33 -7.72 4.09 -11.20
CA ARG A 33 -7.02 3.15 -12.11
C ARG A 33 -8.04 2.51 -13.03
N PHE A 34 -7.71 2.36 -14.31
CA PHE A 34 -8.56 1.67 -15.29
C PHE A 34 -10.00 2.22 -15.35
N ASP A 35 -10.16 3.54 -15.17
CA ASP A 35 -11.46 4.22 -15.04
C ASP A 35 -12.32 3.78 -13.83
N GLN A 36 -11.70 3.18 -12.82
CA GLN A 36 -12.31 2.69 -11.59
C GLN A 36 -11.68 3.33 -10.35
N LYS A 37 -12.38 3.26 -9.21
CA LYS A 37 -11.79 3.49 -7.88
C LYS A 37 -11.22 2.17 -7.37
N ALA A 38 -10.02 1.83 -7.83
CA ALA A 38 -9.36 0.58 -7.45
C ALA A 38 -8.73 0.70 -6.05
N LEU A 39 -8.81 -0.37 -5.26
CA LEU A 39 -7.95 -0.52 -4.09
C LEU A 39 -6.58 -0.98 -4.57
N VAL A 40 -5.57 -0.13 -4.40
CA VAL A 40 -4.19 -0.35 -4.82
C VAL A 40 -3.40 -0.93 -3.67
N LEU A 41 -2.64 -2.00 -3.93
CA LEU A 41 -1.57 -2.49 -3.05
C LEU A 41 -0.25 -1.86 -3.50
N GLY A 42 0.20 -0.83 -2.80
CA GLY A 42 1.52 -0.24 -3.05
C GLY A 42 2.62 -1.06 -2.37
N GLU A 43 3.59 -1.52 -3.15
CA GLU A 43 4.84 -2.15 -2.67
C GLU A 43 6.04 -1.47 -3.34
N GLY A 44 6.56 -0.42 -2.71
CA GLY A 44 7.64 0.36 -3.31
C GLY A 44 7.13 1.21 -4.48
N PRO A 45 7.75 1.17 -5.68
CA PRO A 45 7.36 2.01 -6.80
C PRO A 45 6.19 1.43 -7.64
N THR A 46 5.66 0.25 -7.30
CA THR A 46 4.67 -0.46 -8.11
C THR A 46 3.33 -0.65 -7.41
N ASP A 47 2.28 -0.65 -8.23
CA ASP A 47 0.96 -1.14 -7.87
C ASP A 47 0.96 -2.66 -8.09
N ASN A 48 0.91 -3.44 -7.02
CA ASN A 48 0.96 -4.89 -7.09
C ASN A 48 -0.44 -5.49 -7.23
N ALA A 49 -0.56 -6.51 -8.08
CA ALA A 49 -1.71 -7.41 -8.10
C ALA A 49 -1.85 -8.17 -6.78
N TYR A 50 -3.08 -8.47 -6.38
CA TYR A 50 -3.39 -9.28 -5.22
C TYR A 50 -4.67 -10.09 -5.42
N ASN A 51 -4.81 -11.19 -4.68
CA ASN A 51 -6.07 -11.93 -4.66
C ASN A 51 -7.11 -11.12 -3.86
N PRO A 52 -8.32 -10.87 -4.37
CA PRO A 52 -9.37 -10.13 -3.64
C PRO A 52 -9.64 -10.61 -2.21
N SER A 53 -9.42 -11.89 -1.91
CA SER A 53 -9.57 -12.44 -0.56
C SER A 53 -8.58 -11.87 0.47
N CYS A 54 -7.55 -11.14 0.03
CA CYS A 54 -6.69 -10.35 0.91
C CYS A 54 -7.46 -9.18 1.55
N VAL A 55 -8.50 -8.65 0.89
CA VAL A 55 -9.38 -7.63 1.48
C VAL A 55 -10.33 -8.30 2.46
N LYS A 56 -10.18 -7.98 3.74
CA LYS A 56 -10.99 -8.57 4.82
C LYS A 56 -12.25 -7.76 5.10
N ALA A 57 -12.18 -6.44 4.92
CA ALA A 57 -13.34 -5.56 4.97
C ALA A 57 -13.02 -4.24 4.25
N VAL A 58 -14.07 -3.65 3.67
CA VAL A 58 -14.13 -2.24 3.30
C VAL A 58 -15.34 -1.66 4.02
N GLU A 59 -15.08 -0.94 5.09
CA GLU A 59 -16.09 -0.15 5.78
C GLU A 59 -16.25 1.19 5.05
N ALA A 60 -17.46 1.73 5.05
CA ALA A 60 -17.77 2.98 4.38
C ALA A 60 -18.59 3.87 5.29
N TYR A 61 -18.33 5.16 5.16
CA TYR A 61 -19.04 6.21 5.89
C TYR A 61 -19.42 7.32 4.93
N ASP A 62 -20.58 7.92 5.14
CA ASP A 62 -21.04 9.05 4.35
C ASP A 62 -20.27 10.35 4.72
N LYS A 63 -20.66 11.47 4.11
CA LYS A 63 -20.04 12.79 4.37
C LYS A 63 -20.22 13.30 5.81
N ASN A 64 -21.16 12.74 6.58
CA ASN A 64 -21.38 13.06 7.98
C ASN A 64 -20.71 12.05 8.93
N PHE A 65 -20.00 11.07 8.37
CA PHE A 65 -19.38 9.96 9.08
C PHE A 65 -20.38 8.95 9.65
N ASP A 66 -21.61 8.92 9.12
CA ASP A 66 -22.58 7.87 9.41
C ASP A 66 -22.23 6.62 8.60
N ALA A 67 -22.32 5.44 9.22
CA ALA A 67 -21.98 4.18 8.56
C ALA A 67 -22.93 3.92 7.37
N MET A 68 -22.36 3.51 6.25
CA MET A 68 -23.10 3.18 5.03
C MET A 68 -22.55 1.91 4.37
N ASN A 69 -23.31 1.37 3.42
CA ASN A 69 -22.81 0.30 2.56
C ASN A 69 -22.08 0.90 1.36
N VAL A 70 -21.06 0.19 0.87
CA VAL A 70 -20.43 0.47 -0.42
C VAL A 70 -20.30 -0.81 -1.22
N GLU A 71 -20.59 -0.73 -2.51
CA GLU A 71 -20.40 -1.86 -3.40
C GLU A 71 -18.91 -2.04 -3.70
N THR A 72 -18.46 -3.30 -3.68
CA THR A 72 -17.12 -3.69 -4.12
C THR A 72 -17.23 -4.70 -5.25
N VAL A 73 -16.36 -4.56 -6.25
CA VAL A 73 -16.27 -5.48 -7.38
C VAL A 73 -14.92 -6.18 -7.31
N ASN A 74 -14.96 -7.52 -7.30
CA ASN A 74 -13.76 -8.36 -7.32
C ASN A 74 -13.36 -8.65 -8.77
N TYR A 75 -12.10 -8.41 -9.09
CA TYR A 75 -11.45 -8.86 -10.32
C TYR A 75 -10.50 -10.02 -10.01
N GLU A 76 -9.75 -10.48 -11.01
CA GLU A 76 -8.76 -11.55 -10.79
C GLU A 76 -7.61 -11.10 -9.87
N ASP A 77 -7.22 -9.83 -9.95
CA ASP A 77 -5.97 -9.29 -9.42
C ASP A 77 -6.11 -8.03 -8.56
N HIS A 78 -7.34 -7.57 -8.31
CA HIS A 78 -7.64 -6.45 -7.41
C HIS A 78 -9.14 -6.37 -7.08
N ILE A 79 -9.53 -5.43 -6.22
CA ILE A 79 -10.92 -4.98 -6.07
C ILE A 79 -11.06 -3.52 -6.48
N SER A 80 -12.28 -3.13 -6.83
CA SER A 80 -12.68 -1.72 -6.92
C SER A 80 -13.87 -1.43 -6.01
N VAL A 81 -13.99 -0.17 -5.63
CA VAL A 81 -15.14 0.39 -4.91
C VAL A 81 -16.01 1.12 -5.92
N ILE A 82 -17.34 0.95 -5.84
CA ILE A 82 -18.28 1.74 -6.64
C ILE A 82 -18.83 2.85 -5.74
N PRO A 83 -18.28 4.08 -5.83
CA PRO A 83 -18.70 5.16 -4.96
C PRO A 83 -20.09 5.68 -5.36
N THR A 84 -20.90 6.02 -4.37
CA THR A 84 -22.08 6.87 -4.56
C THR A 84 -21.72 8.33 -4.28
N ASP A 85 -22.57 9.27 -4.69
CA ASP A 85 -22.39 10.69 -4.38
C ASP A 85 -22.33 10.99 -2.87
N GLU A 86 -22.88 10.11 -2.02
CA GLU A 86 -22.85 10.26 -0.56
C GLU A 86 -21.62 9.65 0.12
N LEU A 87 -20.80 8.87 -0.59
CA LEU A 87 -19.62 8.26 0.01
C LEU A 87 -18.62 9.35 0.43
N GLY A 88 -18.29 9.38 1.73
CA GLY A 88 -17.34 10.31 2.31
C GLY A 88 -15.98 9.68 2.57
N VAL A 89 -15.97 8.56 3.30
CA VAL A 89 -14.75 7.90 3.79
C VAL A 89 -14.84 6.39 3.58
N THR A 90 -13.71 5.75 3.32
CA THR A 90 -13.58 4.29 3.40
C THR A 90 -12.50 3.88 4.40
N VAL A 91 -12.71 2.77 5.09
CA VAL A 91 -11.71 2.11 5.93
C VAL A 91 -11.48 0.70 5.40
N THR A 92 -10.27 0.43 4.94
CA THR A 92 -9.91 -0.88 4.38
C THR A 92 -9.09 -1.68 5.37
N PHE A 93 -9.44 -2.95 5.53
CA PHE A 93 -8.66 -3.95 6.26
C PHE A 93 -8.13 -4.98 5.25
N PHE A 94 -6.82 -5.14 5.20
CA PHE A 94 -6.14 -5.96 4.20
C PHE A 94 -5.12 -6.89 4.86
N ASP A 95 -5.24 -8.19 4.62
CA ASP A 95 -4.26 -9.19 5.04
C ASP A 95 -3.61 -9.80 3.80
N TYR A 96 -2.37 -9.40 3.54
CA TYR A 96 -1.62 -9.90 2.40
C TYR A 96 -1.06 -11.31 2.63
N GLY A 97 -1.06 -11.74 3.89
CA GLY A 97 -0.57 -13.05 4.34
C GLY A 97 0.86 -13.02 4.88
N PHE A 98 1.40 -14.21 5.04
CA PHE A 98 2.74 -14.43 5.57
C PHE A 98 3.79 -14.50 4.46
N PHE A 99 4.96 -13.93 4.73
CA PHE A 99 6.15 -13.98 3.89
C PHE A 99 7.32 -14.48 4.73
N THR A 100 7.68 -15.75 4.57
CA THR A 100 8.69 -16.43 5.36
C THR A 100 9.94 -16.69 4.55
N LYS A 101 11.10 -16.33 5.09
CA LYS A 101 12.43 -16.59 4.55
C LYS A 101 12.99 -17.87 5.16
N ASP A 102 13.44 -18.80 4.32
CA ASP A 102 14.19 -19.97 4.77
C ASP A 102 15.70 -19.67 4.93
N SER A 103 16.44 -20.63 5.47
CA SER A 103 17.89 -20.53 5.69
C SER A 103 18.71 -20.36 4.41
N SER A 104 18.20 -20.81 3.25
CA SER A 104 18.79 -20.57 1.92
C SER A 104 18.56 -19.14 1.42
N GLY A 105 17.59 -18.45 2.05
CA GLY A 105 17.20 -17.09 1.75
C GLY A 105 16.03 -16.96 0.78
N LYS A 106 15.38 -18.06 0.39
CA LYS A 106 14.18 -18.06 -0.45
C LYS A 106 12.96 -17.62 0.37
N MET A 107 12.10 -16.82 -0.28
CA MET A 107 10.83 -16.36 0.30
C MET A 107 9.68 -17.32 -0.06
N HIS A 108 8.81 -17.58 0.91
CA HIS A 108 7.63 -18.43 0.78
C HIS A 108 6.39 -17.68 1.28
N LYS A 109 5.27 -17.81 0.58
CA LYS A 109 3.98 -17.24 1.00
C LYS A 109 3.25 -18.21 1.96
N ALA A 110 3.81 -18.40 3.14
CA ALA A 110 3.34 -19.34 4.15
C ALA A 110 3.79 -18.91 5.55
N PRO A 111 3.07 -19.27 6.62
CA PRO A 111 3.46 -18.98 7.99
C PRO A 111 4.76 -19.71 8.37
N PHE A 112 5.44 -19.21 9.41
CA PHE A 112 6.76 -19.72 9.83
C PHE A 112 6.77 -21.23 10.09
N ALA A 113 5.71 -21.76 10.71
CA ALA A 113 5.61 -23.17 11.09
C ALA A 113 5.50 -24.14 9.89
N GLU A 114 5.14 -23.64 8.71
CA GLU A 114 4.93 -24.47 7.50
C GLU A 114 6.15 -24.46 6.58
N VAL A 115 7.17 -23.65 6.87
CA VAL A 115 8.38 -23.53 6.05
C VAL A 115 9.54 -24.20 6.76
N ALA A 116 10.08 -25.26 6.15
CA ALA A 116 11.27 -25.94 6.65
C ALA A 116 12.46 -24.95 6.70
N ASP A 117 13.26 -25.06 7.77
CA ASP A 117 14.42 -24.19 8.01
C ASP A 117 14.10 -22.69 7.97
N ALA A 118 12.87 -22.30 8.34
CA ALA A 118 12.48 -20.90 8.45
C ALA A 118 13.41 -20.13 9.41
N VAL A 119 13.85 -18.94 8.99
CA VAL A 119 14.71 -18.06 9.80
C VAL A 119 14.05 -16.73 10.13
N LYS A 120 13.08 -16.30 9.32
CA LYS A 120 12.32 -15.05 9.55
C LYS A 120 10.97 -15.13 8.87
N THR A 121 9.93 -14.57 9.49
CA THR A 121 8.64 -14.35 8.83
C THR A 121 8.18 -12.90 9.00
N THR A 122 7.26 -12.48 8.14
CA THR A 122 6.49 -11.24 8.26
C THR A 122 5.05 -11.55 7.92
N HIS A 123 4.12 -11.23 8.82
CA HIS A 123 2.69 -11.19 8.51
C HIS A 123 2.34 -9.77 8.05
N ALA A 124 2.03 -9.61 6.78
CA ALA A 124 1.79 -8.31 6.17
C ALA A 124 0.30 -7.94 6.25
N ILE A 125 -0.08 -7.30 7.36
CA ILE A 125 -1.40 -6.69 7.53
C ILE A 125 -1.29 -5.20 7.19
N LYS A 126 -2.23 -4.70 6.40
CA LYS A 126 -2.31 -3.31 5.96
C LYS A 126 -3.71 -2.78 6.22
N TRP A 127 -3.81 -1.49 6.50
CA TRP A 127 -5.08 -0.79 6.59
C TRP A 127 -4.93 0.62 6.05
N ASN A 128 -6.05 1.20 5.67
CA ASN A 128 -6.09 2.58 5.21
C ASN A 128 -7.44 3.23 5.52
N VAL A 129 -7.38 4.50 5.89
CA VAL A 129 -8.53 5.41 5.85
C VAL A 129 -8.32 6.28 4.63
N ASN A 130 -9.26 6.24 3.69
CA ASN A 130 -9.24 7.01 2.45
C ASN A 130 -10.40 8.00 2.42
#